data_AF-A0A8S9BGJ5-F1
#
_entry.id   AF-A0A8S9BGJ5-F1
#
_cell.length_a   1.000
_cell.length_b   1.000
_cell.length_c   1.000
_cell.angle_alpha   90.00
_cell.angle_beta   90.00
_cell.angle_gamma   90.00
#
_symmetry.space_group_name_H-M   'P 1'
#
loop_
_entity.id
_entity.type
_entity.pdbx_description
1 polymer ?
#
loop_
_entity_poly.entity_id
_entity_poly.type
_entity_poly.pdbx_seq_one_letter_code
_entity_poly.pdbx_strand_id
1 'polypeptide(L)'
;MTQKENIGTSVLQLHVLSAHVSLHVENLPPNFPTQWDKVMPQMKEILALGEKIIASTSPDDQRAQTTSFCLDMGIIIPLYTVASQCQDPLLRRRAITLLRSTSRQEGLWNSLLVAKAAERIMEIEESTLDETNGCTSGPDLARSPKVKPFFELDAKGGRLRYFQGGQGVVEEVFSW
;
A
#
# COMPACT_ATOMS: atom_id res chain seq x y z
N MET A 1 -17.95 2.73 26.04
CA MET A 1 -17.70 2.36 24.64
C MET A 1 -17.49 0.85 24.58
N THR A 2 -18.28 0.14 23.79
CA THR A 2 -18.17 -1.32 23.62
C THR A 2 -16.95 -1.68 22.77
N GLN A 3 -16.51 -2.94 22.81
CA GLN A 3 -15.40 -3.41 21.95
C GLN A 3 -15.71 -3.20 20.46
N LYS A 4 -16.96 -3.46 20.04
CA LYS A 4 -17.42 -3.23 18.67
C LYS A 4 -17.37 -1.76 18.27
N GLU A 5 -17.79 -0.84 19.16
CA GLU A 5 -17.71 0.60 18.92
C GLU A 5 -16.25 1.10 18.80
N ASN A 6 -15.35 0.53 19.60
CA ASN A 6 -13.92 0.87 19.57
C ASN A 6 -13.26 0.41 18.26
N ILE A 7 -13.58 -0.81 17.80
CA ILE A 7 -13.12 -1.32 16.50
C ILE A 7 -13.69 -0.46 15.36
N GLY A 8 -14.99 -0.18 15.40
CA GLY A 8 -15.64 0.69 14.41
C GLY A 8 -14.98 2.07 14.33
N THR A 9 -14.69 2.68 15.48
CA THR A 9 -13.99 3.97 15.54
C THR A 9 -12.58 3.88 14.96
N SER A 10 -11.86 2.79 15.26
CA SER A 10 -10.50 2.56 14.73
C SER A 10 -10.51 2.41 13.20
N VAL A 11 -11.48 1.69 12.64
CA VAL A 11 -11.65 1.56 11.18
C VAL A 11 -11.95 2.92 10.54
N LEU A 12 -12.87 3.70 11.13
CA LEU A 12 -13.21 5.04 10.62
C LEU A 12 -12.00 5.98 10.65
N GLN A 13 -11.24 5.99 11.74
CA GLN A 13 -10.01 6.79 11.85
C GLN A 13 -8.98 6.39 10.80
N LEU A 14 -8.79 5.09 10.59
CA LEU A 14 -7.87 4.53 9.61
C LEU A 14 -8.25 4.95 8.17
N HIS A 15 -9.54 5.02 7.83
CA HIS A 15 -9.99 5.57 6.54
C HIS A 15 -9.78 7.07 6.40
N VAL A 16 -10.05 7.85 7.45
CA VAL A 16 -9.80 9.31 7.45
C VAL A 16 -8.32 9.60 7.18
N LEU A 17 -7.43 8.86 7.85
CA LEU A 17 -5.99 9.00 7.65
C LEU A 17 -5.57 8.56 6.25
N SER A 18 -6.12 7.46 5.72
CA SER A 18 -5.83 6.99 4.36
C SER A 18 -6.23 8.01 3.29
N ALA A 19 -7.43 8.59 3.42
CA ALA A 19 -7.91 9.62 2.51
C ALA A 19 -7.03 10.88 2.60
N HIS A 20 -6.67 11.30 3.81
CA HIS A 20 -5.75 12.41 4.02
C HIS A 20 -4.40 12.16 3.34
N VAL A 21 -3.80 10.99 3.56
CA VAL A 21 -2.52 10.61 2.93
C VAL A 21 -2.63 10.62 1.41
N SER A 22 -3.62 9.94 0.85
CA SER A 22 -3.78 9.80 -0.61
C SER A 22 -3.94 11.17 -1.29
N LEU A 23 -4.78 12.04 -0.74
CA LEU A 23 -4.97 13.39 -1.24
C LEU A 23 -3.70 14.24 -1.12
N HIS A 24 -2.90 14.07 -0.07
CA HIS A 24 -1.67 14.86 0.05
C HIS A 24 -0.61 14.35 -0.92
N VAL A 25 -0.40 13.03 -1.01
CA VAL A 25 0.62 12.38 -1.86
C VAL A 25 0.38 12.66 -3.35
N GLU A 26 -0.86 12.56 -3.83
CA GLU A 26 -1.20 12.82 -5.25
C GLU A 26 -1.00 14.29 -5.65
N ASN A 27 -1.15 15.21 -4.69
CA ASN A 27 -0.99 16.65 -4.92
C ASN A 27 0.44 17.16 -4.63
N LEU A 28 1.40 16.27 -4.33
CA LEU A 28 2.78 16.67 -4.07
C LEU A 28 3.47 17.12 -5.37
N PRO A 29 4.11 18.31 -5.39
CA PRO A 29 5.05 18.63 -6.44
C PRO A 29 6.23 17.63 -6.38
N PRO A 30 6.83 17.28 -7.53
CA PRO A 30 7.82 16.19 -7.63
C PRO A 30 9.08 16.33 -6.76
N ASN A 31 9.35 17.50 -6.15
CA ASN A 31 10.64 17.83 -5.53
C ASN A 31 10.58 18.32 -4.05
N PHE A 32 9.64 17.88 -3.20
CA PHE A 32 9.59 18.36 -1.80
C PHE A 32 9.73 17.27 -0.73
N PRO A 33 10.96 17.05 -0.20
CA PRO A 33 11.22 16.14 0.94
C PRO A 33 10.45 16.50 2.21
N THR A 34 10.23 17.79 2.47
CA THR A 34 9.63 18.32 3.71
C THR A 34 8.14 18.03 3.88
N GLN A 35 7.47 17.50 2.84
CA GLN A 35 6.05 17.17 2.91
C GLN A 35 5.81 15.71 3.32
N TRP A 36 6.78 14.82 3.10
CA TRP A 36 6.73 13.46 3.65
C TRP A 36 6.74 13.47 5.17
N ASP A 37 7.52 14.36 5.78
CA ASP A 37 7.52 14.59 7.23
C ASP A 37 6.12 14.89 7.78
N LYS A 38 5.24 15.48 6.96
CA LYS A 38 3.86 15.83 7.35
C LYS A 38 2.87 14.67 7.26
N VAL A 39 3.12 13.65 6.42
CA VAL A 39 2.21 12.51 6.20
C VAL A 39 2.69 11.22 6.87
N MET A 40 3.99 11.14 7.17
CA MET A 40 4.60 9.98 7.84
C MET A 40 3.97 9.63 9.19
N PRO A 41 3.61 10.59 10.07
CA PRO A 41 2.91 10.27 11.32
C PRO A 41 1.57 9.55 11.08
N GLN A 42 0.81 9.98 10.08
CA GLN A 42 -0.49 9.42 9.70
C GLN A 42 -0.32 8.02 9.15
N MET A 43 0.71 7.77 8.33
CA MET A 43 1.04 6.42 7.84
C MET A 43 1.40 5.47 8.98
N LYS A 44 2.16 5.92 9.98
CA LYS A 44 2.47 5.12 11.17
C LYS A 44 1.20 4.80 11.99
N GLU A 45 0.32 5.80 12.13
CA GLU A 45 -0.95 5.62 12.84
C GLU A 45 -1.89 4.64 12.11
N ILE A 46 -1.94 4.67 10.77
CA ILE A 46 -2.67 3.66 9.97
C ILE A 46 -2.19 2.24 10.31
N LEU A 47 -0.87 2.02 10.40
CA LEU A 47 -0.33 0.70 10.76
C LEU A 47 -0.69 0.30 12.20
N ALA A 48 -0.59 1.23 13.14
CA ALA A 48 -0.95 0.98 14.54
C ALA A 48 -2.44 0.63 14.70
N LEU A 49 -3.32 1.34 14.00
CA LEU A 49 -4.76 1.06 13.97
C LEU A 49 -5.04 -0.29 13.30
N GLY A 50 -4.37 -0.60 12.18
CA GLY A 50 -4.48 -1.88 11.49
C GLY A 50 -4.11 -3.05 12.40
N GLU A 51 -2.99 -2.95 13.12
CA GLU A 51 -2.56 -3.94 14.12
C GLU A 51 -3.56 -4.12 15.25
N LYS A 52 -4.05 -3.01 15.81
CA LYS A 52 -5.08 -3.04 16.85
C LYS A 52 -6.34 -3.75 16.37
N ILE A 53 -6.79 -3.49 15.15
CA ILE A 53 -7.98 -4.12 14.56
C ILE A 53 -7.72 -5.63 14.37
N ILE A 54 -6.60 -6.01 13.76
CA ILE A 54 -6.24 -7.42 13.54
C ILE A 54 -6.17 -8.17 14.87
N ALA A 55 -5.49 -7.62 15.87
CA ALA A 55 -5.36 -8.22 17.21
C ALA A 55 -6.69 -8.35 17.97
N SER A 56 -7.68 -7.51 17.63
CA SER A 56 -9.02 -7.57 18.23
C SER A 56 -9.93 -8.63 17.61
N THR A 57 -9.50 -9.25 16.50
CA THR A 57 -10.20 -10.36 15.84
C THR A 57 -9.84 -11.66 16.56
N SER A 58 -10.81 -12.51 16.88
CA SER A 58 -10.53 -13.73 17.64
C SER A 58 -9.69 -14.72 16.81
N PRO A 59 -8.63 -15.34 17.37
CA PRO A 59 -7.87 -16.39 16.69
C PRO A 59 -8.71 -17.67 16.44
N ASP A 60 -9.90 -17.77 17.03
CA ASP A 60 -10.82 -18.91 16.85
C ASP A 60 -11.62 -18.85 15.53
N ASP A 61 -11.43 -17.80 14.72
CA ASP A 61 -11.74 -17.84 13.29
C ASP A 61 -10.71 -18.74 12.59
N GLN A 62 -10.77 -20.05 12.85
CA GLN A 62 -9.95 -21.11 12.23
C GLN A 62 -10.25 -21.29 10.72
N ARG A 63 -10.76 -20.26 10.06
CA ARG A 63 -10.83 -20.10 8.61
C ARG A 63 -9.50 -19.65 8.02
N ALA A 64 -8.38 -20.03 8.62
CA ALA A 64 -7.03 -19.70 8.14
C ALA A 64 -6.78 -20.14 6.67
N GLN A 65 -7.65 -20.99 6.10
CA GLN A 65 -7.58 -21.44 4.70
C GLN A 65 -8.59 -20.76 3.76
N THR A 66 -9.58 -20.01 4.28
CA THR A 66 -10.63 -19.42 3.44
C THR A 66 -10.67 -17.91 3.63
N THR A 67 -10.36 -17.16 2.58
CA THR A 67 -10.49 -15.70 2.57
C THR A 67 -11.94 -15.30 2.89
N SER A 68 -12.14 -14.49 3.93
CA SER A 68 -13.48 -14.03 4.28
C SER A 68 -13.88 -12.82 3.43
N PHE A 69 -15.05 -12.88 2.80
CA PHE A 69 -15.60 -11.79 2.00
C PHE A 69 -16.48 -10.85 2.82
N CYS A 70 -16.32 -9.55 2.63
CA CYS A 70 -17.17 -8.49 3.16
C CYS A 70 -17.40 -7.41 2.10
N LEU A 71 -18.57 -6.79 2.08
CA LEU A 71 -18.85 -5.63 1.23
C LEU A 71 -18.33 -4.31 1.82
N ASP A 72 -18.07 -4.29 3.13
CA ASP A 72 -17.60 -3.11 3.84
C ASP A 72 -16.11 -2.86 3.57
N MET A 73 -15.75 -1.58 3.50
CA MET A 73 -14.35 -1.15 3.47
C MET A 73 -13.77 -1.22 4.88
N GLY A 74 -12.89 -2.20 5.09
CA GLY A 74 -12.23 -2.45 6.36
C GLY A 74 -10.83 -1.87 6.38
N ILE A 75 -9.81 -2.72 6.46
CA ILE A 75 -8.42 -2.32 6.66
C ILE A 75 -7.55 -2.46 5.42
N ILE A 76 -8.04 -3.11 4.35
CA ILE A 76 -7.19 -3.46 3.21
C ILE A 76 -6.73 -2.21 2.45
N ILE A 77 -7.65 -1.30 2.11
CA ILE A 77 -7.32 -0.09 1.36
C ILE A 77 -6.27 0.75 2.11
N PRO A 78 -6.44 1.09 3.40
CA PRO A 78 -5.47 1.95 4.09
C PRO A 78 -4.10 1.30 4.31
N LEU A 79 -4.05 -0.01 4.56
CA LEU A 79 -2.78 -0.73 4.61
C LEU A 79 -2.10 -0.75 3.24
N TYR A 80 -2.84 -0.93 2.16
CA TYR A 80 -2.31 -0.85 0.80
C TYR A 80 -1.80 0.56 0.45
N THR A 81 -2.48 1.62 0.90
CA THR A 81 -1.99 3.00 0.76
C THR A 81 -0.59 3.16 1.35
N VAL A 82 -0.36 2.66 2.57
CA VAL A 82 0.98 2.71 3.20
C VAL A 82 1.98 1.84 2.42
N ALA A 83 1.59 0.62 2.03
CA ALA A 83 2.45 -0.33 1.34
C ALA A 83 2.93 0.16 -0.04
N SER A 84 2.09 0.90 -0.78
CA SER A 84 2.34 1.33 -2.17
C SER A 84 2.76 2.79 -2.32
N GLN A 85 2.61 3.61 -1.28
CA GLN A 85 2.93 5.04 -1.36
C GLN A 85 4.03 5.49 -0.40
N CYS A 86 4.28 4.78 0.70
CA CYS A 86 5.30 5.20 1.66
C CYS A 86 6.71 5.10 1.07
N GLN A 87 7.60 6.04 1.43
CA GLN A 87 9.02 6.00 1.04
C GLN A 87 9.88 5.22 2.04
N ASP A 88 9.39 4.96 3.26
CA ASP A 88 10.13 4.22 4.29
C ASP A 88 10.01 2.70 4.04
N PRO A 89 11.10 2.00 3.67
CA PRO A 89 11.06 0.57 3.37
C PRO A 89 10.58 -0.29 4.54
N LEU A 90 10.79 0.14 5.79
CA LEU A 90 10.36 -0.61 6.98
C LEU A 90 8.86 -0.53 7.16
N LEU A 91 8.26 0.66 6.99
CA LEU A 91 6.80 0.83 7.09
C LEU A 91 6.07 0.09 5.97
N ARG A 92 6.62 0.10 4.75
CA ARG A 92 6.06 -0.67 3.62
C ARG A 92 6.03 -2.16 3.91
N ARG A 93 7.17 -2.75 4.31
CA ARG A 93 7.26 -4.18 4.66
C ARG A 93 6.31 -4.56 5.79
N ARG A 94 6.16 -3.68 6.78
CA ARG A 94 5.19 -3.86 7.87
C ARG A 94 3.75 -3.87 7.35
N ALA A 95 3.37 -2.91 6.50
CA ALA A 95 2.06 -2.86 5.86
C ALA A 95 1.75 -4.13 5.05
N ILE A 96 2.71 -4.58 4.24
CA ILE A 96 2.62 -5.83 3.45
C ILE A 96 2.42 -7.04 4.37
N THR A 97 3.14 -7.10 5.49
CA THR A 97 3.00 -8.19 6.46
C THR A 97 1.58 -8.24 7.05
N LEU A 98 1.00 -7.08 7.38
CA LEU A 98 -0.37 -7.00 7.88
C LEU A 98 -1.41 -7.40 6.82
N LEU A 99 -1.21 -7.02 5.56
CA LEU A 99 -2.07 -7.45 4.46
C LEU A 99 -2.04 -8.98 4.28
N ARG A 100 -0.85 -9.58 4.40
CA ARG A 100 -0.67 -11.05 4.31
C ARG A 100 -1.31 -11.80 5.47
N SER A 101 -1.33 -11.23 6.68
CA SER A 101 -1.89 -11.89 7.86
C SER A 101 -3.42 -11.83 7.94
N THR A 102 -4.05 -10.94 7.18
CA THR A 102 -5.49 -10.66 7.33
C THR A 102 -6.40 -11.64 6.56
N SER A 103 -5.92 -12.30 5.48
CA SER A 103 -6.71 -13.19 4.59
C SER A 103 -8.17 -12.74 4.39
N ARG A 104 -8.36 -11.50 3.92
CA ARG A 104 -9.69 -10.88 3.73
C ARG A 104 -9.91 -10.40 2.31
N GLN A 105 -11.18 -10.32 1.93
CA GLN A 105 -11.63 -9.65 0.72
C GLN A 105 -12.72 -8.62 1.07
N GLU A 106 -12.43 -7.34 0.81
CA GLU A 106 -13.29 -6.18 1.04
C GLU A 106 -13.78 -5.66 -0.33
N GLY A 107 -14.91 -6.17 -0.79
CA GLY A 107 -15.37 -6.00 -2.16
C GLY A 107 -14.37 -6.56 -3.18
N LEU A 108 -13.73 -5.68 -3.94
CA LEU A 108 -12.66 -6.03 -4.91
C LEU A 108 -11.25 -6.03 -4.29
N TRP A 109 -11.11 -5.66 -3.03
CA TRP A 109 -9.82 -5.58 -2.37
C TRP A 109 -9.50 -6.90 -1.67
N ASN A 110 -8.72 -7.77 -2.31
CA ASN A 110 -8.20 -8.99 -1.66
C ASN A 110 -6.83 -8.73 -1.04
N SER A 111 -6.68 -9.02 0.24
CA SER A 111 -5.50 -8.64 1.03
C SER A 111 -4.22 -9.29 0.53
N LEU A 112 -4.28 -10.56 0.10
CA LEU A 112 -3.13 -11.30 -0.45
C LEU A 112 -2.75 -10.78 -1.84
N LEU A 113 -3.75 -10.49 -2.67
CA LEU A 113 -3.55 -9.98 -4.01
C LEU A 113 -2.87 -8.60 -3.96
N VAL A 114 -3.37 -7.68 -3.15
CA VAL A 114 -2.79 -6.33 -3.06
C VAL A 114 -1.46 -6.31 -2.30
N ALA A 115 -1.20 -7.28 -1.41
CA ALA A 115 0.14 -7.48 -0.84
C ALA A 115 1.17 -7.83 -1.91
N LYS A 116 0.85 -8.78 -2.81
CA LYS A 116 1.73 -9.15 -3.94
C LYS A 116 1.98 -7.95 -4.86
N ALA A 117 0.94 -7.19 -5.18
CA ALA A 117 1.08 -5.98 -5.98
C ALA A 117 2.01 -4.96 -5.30
N ALA A 118 1.83 -4.70 -3.99
CA ALA A 118 2.66 -3.75 -3.26
C ALA A 118 4.13 -4.19 -3.14
N GLU A 119 4.40 -5.48 -2.94
CA GLU A 119 5.75 -6.04 -3.01
C GLU A 119 6.39 -5.79 -4.37
N ARG A 120 5.65 -6.07 -5.45
CA ARG A 120 6.15 -5.84 -6.81
C ARG A 120 6.45 -4.37 -7.09
N ILE A 121 5.58 -3.46 -6.65
CA ILE A 121 5.82 -2.01 -6.73
C ILE A 121 7.12 -1.65 -6.03
N MET A 122 7.35 -2.17 -4.83
CA MET A 122 8.56 -1.92 -4.05
C MET A 122 9.82 -2.44 -4.75
N GLU A 123 9.78 -3.66 -5.30
CA GLU A 123 10.90 -4.23 -6.07
C GLU A 123 11.24 -3.37 -7.30
N ILE A 124 10.23 -2.90 -8.04
CA ILE A 124 10.42 -2.07 -9.23
C ILE A 124 11.07 -0.73 -8.84
N GLU A 125 10.60 -0.10 -7.76
CA GLU A 125 11.15 1.17 -7.28
C GLU A 125 12.60 1.02 -6.80
N GLU A 126 12.94 -0.09 -6.13
CA GLU A 126 14.30 -0.40 -5.66
C GLU A 126 15.26 -0.72 -6.83
N SER A 127 14.88 -1.57 -7.79
CA SER A 127 15.74 -1.92 -8.94
C SER A 127 16.10 -0.72 -9.82
N THR A 128 15.17 0.23 -9.86
CA THR A 128 15.25 1.46 -10.63
C THR A 128 16.30 2.44 -10.08
N LEU A 129 16.59 2.38 -8.77
CA LEU A 129 17.60 3.19 -8.11
C LEU A 129 19.01 2.65 -8.39
N ASP A 130 19.18 1.33 -8.38
CA ASP A 130 20.47 0.66 -8.60
C ASP A 130 21.05 0.88 -10.00
N GLU A 131 20.21 0.89 -11.05
CA GLU A 131 20.63 1.19 -12.43
C GLU A 131 21.23 2.60 -12.59
N THR A 132 20.87 3.52 -11.69
CA THR A 132 21.28 4.94 -11.77
C THR A 132 22.63 5.18 -11.08
N ASN A 133 23.04 4.29 -10.16
CA ASN A 133 24.32 4.40 -9.45
C ASN A 133 25.53 3.88 -10.26
N GLY A 134 25.30 3.29 -11.45
CA GLY A 134 26.36 2.81 -12.35
C GLY A 134 27.04 3.88 -13.22
N CYS A 135 26.50 5.10 -13.29
CA CYS A 135 27.05 6.18 -14.10
C CYS A 135 27.23 7.45 -13.26
N THR A 136 28.40 7.62 -12.64
CA THR A 136 28.84 8.90 -12.09
C THR A 136 29.07 9.89 -13.22
N SER A 137 28.17 10.87 -13.41
CA SER A 137 28.47 12.22 -13.92
C SER A 137 27.23 13.14 -13.91
N GLY A 138 27.25 14.17 -13.05
CA GLY A 138 26.46 15.41 -13.21
C GLY A 138 25.42 15.69 -12.12
N PRO A 139 25.38 16.92 -11.54
CA PRO A 139 24.33 17.33 -10.62
C PRO A 139 23.11 17.78 -11.43
N ASP A 140 22.29 16.82 -11.86
CA ASP A 140 21.00 17.14 -12.49
C ASP A 140 19.87 16.87 -11.49
N LEU A 141 19.48 17.94 -10.78
CA LEU A 141 18.41 17.98 -9.78
C LEU A 141 17.00 17.85 -10.38
N ALA A 142 16.82 17.18 -11.52
CA ALA A 142 15.58 17.23 -12.28
C ALA A 142 15.20 15.92 -13.00
N ARG A 143 15.46 14.75 -12.40
CA ARG A 143 14.93 13.49 -12.96
C ARG A 143 14.00 12.74 -12.01
N SER A 144 12.74 13.14 -12.03
CA SER A 144 11.57 12.27 -11.81
C SER A 144 10.36 12.84 -12.58
N PRO A 145 9.46 12.00 -13.14
CA PRO A 145 9.26 10.60 -12.79
C PRO A 145 9.50 9.62 -13.95
N LYS A 146 10.24 8.55 -13.66
CA LYS A 146 9.90 7.22 -14.20
C LYS A 146 8.46 6.98 -13.73
N VAL A 147 7.51 6.81 -14.66
CA VAL A 147 6.07 6.72 -14.34
C VAL A 147 5.86 5.74 -13.20
N LYS A 148 5.26 6.21 -12.11
CA LYS A 148 5.00 5.38 -10.92
C LYS A 148 4.19 4.15 -11.35
N PRO A 149 4.52 2.94 -10.87
CA PRO A 149 3.70 1.77 -11.12
C PRO A 149 2.24 2.04 -10.77
N PHE A 150 1.34 1.78 -11.72
CA PHE A 150 -0.10 1.99 -11.58
C PHE A 150 -0.79 0.65 -11.41
N PHE A 151 -1.49 0.49 -10.30
CA PHE A 151 -2.23 -0.73 -10.00
C PHE A 151 -3.73 -0.51 -10.15
N GLU A 152 -4.36 -1.32 -10.98
CA GLU A 152 -5.77 -1.29 -11.30
C GLU A 152 -6.44 -2.56 -10.78
N LEU A 153 -7.63 -2.44 -10.18
CA LEU A 153 -8.41 -3.57 -9.67
C LEU A 153 -9.77 -3.62 -10.37
N ASP A 154 -10.19 -4.82 -10.76
CA ASP A 154 -11.53 -5.10 -11.25
C ASP A 154 -12.02 -6.49 -10.82
N ALA A 155 -13.17 -6.92 -11.33
CA ALA A 155 -13.74 -8.24 -11.02
C ALA A 155 -12.86 -9.43 -11.44
N LYS A 156 -11.87 -9.24 -12.33
CA LYS A 156 -10.97 -10.29 -12.82
C LYS A 156 -9.67 -10.37 -12.02
N GLY A 157 -9.37 -9.35 -11.21
CA GLY A 157 -8.19 -9.30 -10.35
C GLY A 157 -7.49 -7.94 -10.40
N GLY A 158 -6.17 -7.96 -10.28
CA GLY A 158 -5.33 -6.77 -10.34
C GLY A 158 -4.46 -6.70 -11.60
N ARG A 159 -4.21 -5.51 -12.11
CA ARG A 159 -3.24 -5.24 -13.20
C ARG A 159 -2.26 -4.19 -12.73
N LEU A 160 -0.97 -4.51 -12.72
CA LEU A 160 0.10 -3.56 -12.45
C LEU A 160 0.76 -3.14 -13.76
N ARG A 161 0.76 -1.85 -14.05
CA ARG A 161 1.41 -1.26 -15.23
C ARG A 161 2.56 -0.38 -14.81
N TYR A 162 3.74 -0.59 -15.40
CA TYR A 162 4.94 0.20 -15.09
C TYR A 162 5.87 0.28 -16.30
N PHE A 163 6.82 1.21 -16.26
CA PHE A 163 7.86 1.31 -17.30
C PHE A 163 9.11 0.57 -16.88
N GLN A 164 9.63 -0.28 -17.76
CA GLN A 164 10.91 -0.96 -17.59
C GLN A 164 11.91 -0.45 -18.63
N GLY A 165 13.11 -0.09 -18.19
CA GLY A 165 14.15 0.55 -19.02
C GLY A 165 14.37 -0.19 -20.35
N GLY A 166 14.14 0.50 -21.47
CA GLY A 166 14.35 -0.03 -22.82
C GLY A 166 13.26 -0.95 -23.38
N GLN A 167 12.33 -1.46 -22.57
CA GLN A 167 11.30 -2.41 -23.00
C GLN A 167 9.89 -1.81 -23.13
N GLY A 168 9.70 -0.55 -22.71
CA GLY A 168 8.40 0.13 -22.79
C GLY A 168 7.51 -0.14 -21.57
N VAL A 169 6.19 -0.11 -21.77
CA VAL A 169 5.21 -0.36 -20.71
C VAL A 169 5.04 -1.87 -20.53
N VAL A 170 5.27 -2.35 -19.31
CA VAL A 170 5.03 -3.74 -18.90
C VAL A 170 3.71 -3.80 -18.14
N GLU A 171 2.92 -4.84 -18.40
CA GLU A 171 1.69 -5.15 -17.66
C GLU A 171 1.82 -6.53 -16.99
N GLU A 172 1.63 -6.56 -15.68
CA GLU A 172 1.58 -7.79 -14.88
C GLU A 172 0.15 -8.00 -14.34
N VAL A 173 -0.38 -9.21 -14.49
CA VAL A 173 -1.75 -9.56 -14.09
C VAL A 173 -1.72 -10.45 -12.84
N PHE A 174 -2.50 -10.05 -11.84
CA PHE A 174 -2.70 -10.77 -10.58
C PHE A 174 -4.13 -11.31 -10.55
N SER A 175 -4.30 -12.62 -10.71
CA SER A 175 -5.60 -13.28 -10.55
C SER A 175 -5.88 -13.63 -9.08
N TRP A 176 -7.16 -13.78 -8.75
CA TRP A 176 -7.66 -14.24 -7.44
C TRP A 176 -7.11 -15.60 -7.03
#